data_AF-A0A7S3TKQ9-F1
#
_entry.id   AF-A0A7S3TKQ9-F1
#
_cell.length_a   1.000
_cell.length_b   1.000
_cell.length_c   1.000
_cell.angle_alpha   90.00
_cell.angle_beta   90.00
_cell.angle_gamma   90.00
#
_symmetry.space_group_name_H-M   'P 1'
#
loop_
_entity.id
_entity.type
_entity.pdbx_description
1 polymer ?
#
loop_
_entity_poly.entity_id
_entity_poly.type
_entity_poly.pdbx_seq_one_letter_code
_entity_poly.pdbx_strand_id
1 'polypeptide(L)'
;ASGLFYMNAKGESSMVRLPKEGPIHDVQWSPVSTEFCALFGFSPPRAALFSAEKGNKIIHDFGESARNTCRWAPHGRSFILAGFGNLGGELSFWDRKTLR
;
A
#
# COMPACT_ATOMS: atom_id res chain seq x y z
N ALA A 1 -10.98 8.84 -13.27
CA ALA A 1 -9.76 8.08 -12.98
C ALA A 1 -9.16 8.61 -11.69
N SER A 2 -8.92 7.74 -10.69
CA SER A 2 -8.25 8.13 -9.45
C SER A 2 -6.74 8.05 -9.64
N GLY A 3 -5.99 9.06 -9.16
CA GLY A 3 -4.54 9.13 -9.27
C GLY A 3 -3.89 9.17 -7.89
N LEU A 4 -2.76 8.48 -7.73
CA LEU A 4 -1.92 8.57 -6.54
C LEU A 4 -0.72 9.46 -6.84
N PHE A 5 -0.51 10.48 -6.01
CA PHE A 5 0.60 11.42 -6.15
C PHE A 5 1.47 11.37 -4.90
N TYR A 6 2.78 11.32 -5.12
CA TYR A 6 3.80 11.43 -4.08
C TYR A 6 4.30 12.87 -4.02
N MET A 7 4.55 13.37 -2.80
CA MET A 7 5.18 14.66 -2.54
C MET A 7 6.18 14.51 -1.39
N ASN A 8 7.35 15.14 -1.50
CA ASN A 8 8.35 15.14 -0.45
C ASN A 8 8.49 16.52 0.22
N ALA A 9 9.24 16.56 1.33
CA ALA A 9 9.44 17.79 2.10
C ALA A 9 10.25 18.87 1.35
N LYS A 10 10.89 18.54 0.23
CA LYS A 10 11.59 19.49 -0.64
C LYS A 10 10.66 20.14 -1.68
N GLY A 11 9.39 19.74 -1.72
CA GLY A 11 8.41 20.22 -2.69
C GLY A 11 8.46 19.48 -4.03
N GLU A 12 9.26 18.41 -4.15
CA GLU A 12 9.25 17.57 -5.34
C GLU A 12 8.01 16.68 -5.33
N SER A 13 7.36 16.53 -6.48
CA SER A 13 6.16 15.70 -6.63
C SER A 13 6.24 14.82 -7.87
N SER A 14 5.57 13.67 -7.81
CA SER A 14 5.51 12.73 -8.93
C SER A 14 4.24 11.88 -8.88
N MET A 15 3.75 11.46 -10.04
CA MET A 15 2.66 10.50 -10.11
C MET A 15 3.17 9.09 -9.82
N VAL A 16 2.52 8.39 -8.90
CA VAL A 16 2.79 6.98 -8.61
C VAL A 16 2.07 6.14 -9.66
N ARG A 17 2.82 5.30 -10.38
CA ARG A 17 2.25 4.42 -11.40
C ARG A 17 1.65 3.19 -10.73
N LEU A 18 0.33 3.07 -10.84
CA LEU A 18 -0.41 1.92 -10.32
C LEU A 18 -0.60 0.88 -11.45
N PRO A 19 -0.19 -0.38 -11.27
CA PRO A 19 -0.30 -1.42 -12.32
C PRO A 19 -1.73 -1.91 -12.57
N LYS A 20 -2.72 -1.46 -11.78
CA LYS A 20 -4.12 -1.85 -11.93
C LYS A 20 -5.01 -0.61 -11.91
N GLU A 21 -5.89 -0.51 -12.90
CA GLU A 21 -6.87 0.57 -12.98
C GLU A 21 -7.97 0.39 -11.93
N GLY A 22 -8.39 1.50 -11.33
CA GLY A 22 -9.54 1.57 -10.44
C GLY A 22 -9.35 2.59 -9.31
N PRO A 23 -10.21 2.53 -8.28
CA PRO A 23 -10.11 3.40 -7.12
C PRO A 23 -8.90 3.05 -6.25
N ILE A 24 -8.54 3.97 -5.37
CA ILE A 24 -7.60 3.73 -4.27
C ILE A 24 -8.46 3.48 -3.03
N HIS A 25 -8.30 2.32 -2.40
CA HIS A 25 -9.07 1.90 -1.23
C HIS A 25 -8.43 2.39 0.06
N ASP A 26 -7.10 2.29 0.17
CA ASP A 26 -6.35 2.77 1.33
C ASP A 26 -4.89 3.03 0.94
N VAL A 27 -4.27 3.99 1.62
CA VAL A 27 -2.84 4.32 1.50
C VAL A 27 -2.30 4.59 2.89
N GLN A 28 -1.21 3.93 3.24
CA GLN A 28 -0.61 4.09 4.54
C GLN A 28 0.93 4.18 4.41
N TRP A 29 1.49 5.24 5.00
CA TRP A 29 2.93 5.43 5.21
C TRP A 29 3.52 4.60 6.35
N SER A 30 4.54 3.81 6.04
CA SER A 30 5.33 3.15 7.08
C SER A 30 5.79 4.20 8.12
N PRO A 31 5.74 3.89 9.43
CA PRO A 31 6.15 4.80 10.49
C PRO A 31 7.58 5.31 10.37
N VAL A 32 8.43 4.64 9.57
CA VAL A 32 9.81 5.07 9.28
C VAL A 32 9.93 5.99 8.04
N SER A 33 8.80 6.34 7.40
CA SER A 33 8.69 7.32 6.31
C SER A 33 9.46 7.03 5.01
N THR A 34 10.00 5.82 4.85
CA THR A 34 10.78 5.42 3.66
C THR A 34 9.95 4.69 2.59
N GLU A 35 8.80 4.16 2.98
CA GLU A 35 7.92 3.34 2.16
C GLU A 35 6.46 3.53 2.55
N PHE A 36 5.55 3.21 1.63
CA PHE A 36 4.11 3.26 1.86
C PHE A 36 3.42 2.09 1.16
N CYS A 37 2.37 1.58 1.77
CA CYS A 37 1.50 0.57 1.17
C CYS A 37 0.29 1.25 0.53
N ALA A 38 -0.13 0.79 -0.65
CA ALA A 38 -1.37 1.22 -1.28
C ALA A 38 -2.21 0.00 -1.70
N LEU A 39 -3.52 0.08 -1.46
CA LEU A 39 -4.52 -0.81 -2.01
C LEU A 39 -5.28 -0.10 -3.11
N PHE A 40 -5.29 -0.66 -4.31
CA PHE A 40 -5.83 0.00 -5.50
C PHE A 40 -6.40 -0.98 -6.51
N GLY A 41 -7.24 -0.44 -7.40
CA GLY A 41 -7.82 -1.16 -8.51
C GLY A 41 -9.23 -1.68 -8.26
N PHE A 42 -9.90 -2.07 -9.35
CA PHE A 42 -11.21 -2.73 -9.28
C PHE A 42 -11.14 -4.11 -8.62
N SER A 43 -12.28 -4.57 -8.10
CA SER A 43 -12.35 -5.81 -7.32
C SER A 43 -11.92 -7.05 -8.12
N PRO A 44 -11.08 -7.95 -7.55
CA PRO A 44 -10.42 -7.84 -6.25
C PRO A 44 -9.27 -6.82 -6.29
N PRO A 45 -9.17 -5.87 -5.33
CA PRO A 45 -8.10 -4.88 -5.33
C PRO A 45 -6.71 -5.52 -5.17
N ARG A 46 -5.69 -4.83 -5.69
CA ARG A 46 -4.28 -5.20 -5.55
C ARG A 46 -3.65 -4.40 -4.41
N ALA A 47 -2.76 -5.03 -3.65
CA ALA A 47 -1.96 -4.36 -2.63
C ALA A 47 -0.48 -4.39 -3.00
N ALA A 48 0.21 -3.26 -2.90
CA ALA A 48 1.65 -3.20 -3.12
C ALA A 48 2.35 -2.23 -2.16
N LEU A 49 3.59 -2.55 -1.83
CA LEU A 49 4.50 -1.72 -1.04
C LEU A 49 5.40 -0.93 -2.00
N PHE A 50 5.46 0.39 -1.83
CA PHE A 50 6.22 1.30 -2.68
C PHE A 50 7.34 1.97 -1.89
N SER A 51 8.51 2.15 -2.53
CA SER A 51 9.63 2.89 -1.95
C SER A 51 9.57 4.36 -2.35
N ALA A 52 9.49 5.26 -1.36
CA ALA A 52 9.53 6.70 -1.60
C ALA A 52 10.91 7.14 -2.14
N GLU A 53 11.99 6.57 -1.57
CA GLU A 53 13.37 6.90 -1.94
C GLU A 53 13.75 6.42 -3.35
N LYS A 54 13.14 5.34 -3.84
CA LYS A 54 13.44 4.75 -5.16
C LYS A 54 12.45 5.18 -6.23
N GLY A 55 11.90 6.39 -6.12
CA GLY A 55 10.99 6.98 -7.11
C GLY A 55 9.65 6.24 -7.20
N ASN A 56 9.08 5.85 -6.06
CA ASN A 56 7.80 5.16 -5.95
C ASN A 56 7.74 3.84 -6.73
N LYS A 57 8.86 3.10 -6.76
CA LYS A 57 8.91 1.74 -7.32
C LYS A 57 8.32 0.74 -6.33
N ILE A 58 7.64 -0.27 -6.86
CA ILE A 58 7.11 -1.40 -6.09
C ILE A 58 8.30 -2.18 -5.51
N ILE A 59 8.34 -2.28 -4.18
CA ILE A 59 9.25 -3.14 -3.41
C ILE A 59 8.70 -4.57 -3.40
N HIS A 60 7.40 -4.70 -3.18
CA HIS A 60 6.70 -5.97 -3.15
C HIS A 60 5.24 -5.82 -3.59
N ASP A 61 4.76 -6.79 -4.36
CA ASP A 61 3.36 -6.91 -4.78
C ASP A 61 2.73 -8.07 -3.99
N PHE A 62 1.74 -7.77 -3.17
CA PHE A 62 1.02 -8.78 -2.36
C PHE A 62 -0.10 -9.47 -3.14
N GLY A 63 -0.25 -9.13 -4.43
CA GLY A 63 -1.26 -9.67 -5.31
C GLY A 63 -2.65 -9.09 -5.08
N GLU A 64 -3.63 -9.74 -5.71
CA GLU A 64 -5.03 -9.34 -5.66
C GLU A 64 -5.78 -10.20 -4.64
N SER A 65 -6.49 -9.53 -3.73
CA SER A 65 -7.26 -10.19 -2.68
C SER A 65 -8.40 -9.29 -2.21
N ALA A 66 -9.39 -9.86 -1.54
CA ALA A 66 -10.52 -9.16 -0.95
C ALA A 66 -10.09 -8.36 0.29
N ARG A 67 -9.26 -7.32 0.11
CA ARG A 67 -8.67 -6.48 1.15
C ARG A 67 -8.87 -5.01 0.80
N ASN A 68 -9.21 -4.18 1.78
CA ASN A 68 -9.44 -2.74 1.59
C ASN A 68 -8.72 -1.86 2.61
N THR A 69 -7.95 -2.46 3.53
CA THR A 69 -7.32 -1.75 4.63
C THR A 69 -5.87 -2.18 4.82
N CYS A 70 -4.97 -1.23 5.02
CA CYS A 70 -3.59 -1.45 5.46
C CYS A 70 -3.32 -0.71 6.77
N ARG A 71 -2.77 -1.39 7.78
CA ARG A 71 -2.35 -0.74 9.03
C ARG A 71 -0.97 -1.22 9.44
N TRP A 72 -0.09 -0.28 9.72
CA TRP A 72 1.24 -0.56 10.24
C TRP A 72 1.23 -0.62 11.75
N ALA A 73 2.02 -1.53 12.30
CA ALA A 73 2.37 -1.48 13.70
C ALA A 73 3.21 -0.23 13.96
N PRO A 74 3.07 0.45 15.13
CA PRO A 74 3.78 1.71 15.41
C PRO A 74 5.31 1.63 15.27
N HIS A 75 5.89 0.45 15.50
CA HIS A 75 7.32 0.20 15.36
C HIS A 75 7.79 -0.04 13.91
N GLY A 76 6.88 -0.07 12.93
CA GLY A 76 7.18 -0.18 11.49
C GLY A 76 7.75 -1.52 11.00
N ARG A 77 7.86 -2.53 11.87
CA ARG A 77 8.39 -3.86 11.52
C ARG A 77 7.34 -4.75 10.88
N SER A 78 6.08 -4.58 11.24
CA SER A 78 4.99 -5.38 10.71
C SER A 78 3.82 -4.50 10.34
N PHE A 79 3.00 -5.01 9.44
CA PHE A 79 1.74 -4.39 9.04
C PHE A 79 0.74 -5.49 8.71
N ILE A 80 -0.53 -5.10 8.66
CA ILE A 80 -1.62 -5.97 8.25
C ILE A 80 -2.23 -5.46 6.96
N LEU A 81 -2.68 -6.40 6.14
CA LEU A 81 -3.65 -6.16 5.08
C LEU A 81 -4.94 -6.86 5.47
N ALA A 82 -6.05 -6.15 5.42
CA ALA A 82 -7.32 -6.65 5.92
C ALA A 82 -8.49 -6.28 4.99
N GLY A 83 -9.52 -7.13 4.97
CA GLY A 83 -10.79 -6.84 4.33
C GLY A 83 -11.88 -6.58 5.36
N PHE A 84 -12.30 -5.33 5.55
CA PHE A 84 -13.38 -4.96 6.47
C PHE A 84 -14.68 -4.56 5.73
N GLY A 85 -15.76 -4.40 6.48
CA GLY A 85 -17.06 -3.97 5.96
C GLY A 85 -17.82 -5.11 5.30
N ASN A 86 -17.99 -5.06 3.98
CA ASN A 86 -18.66 -6.09 3.20
C ASN A 86 -17.74 -7.24 2.77
N LEU A 87 -16.47 -7.23 3.18
CA LEU A 87 -15.49 -8.27 2.91
C LEU A 87 -15.40 -9.25 4.10
N GLY A 88 -14.93 -10.47 3.84
CA GLY A 88 -14.97 -11.59 4.79
C GLY A 88 -14.09 -11.49 6.04
N GLY A 89 -13.46 -10.34 6.32
CA GLY A 89 -12.68 -10.14 7.56
C GLY A 89 -11.29 -10.78 7.56
N GLU A 90 -10.78 -11.27 6.42
CA GLU A 90 -9.45 -11.88 6.36
C GLU A 90 -8.38 -10.85 6.75
N LEU A 91 -7.46 -11.27 7.62
CA LEU A 91 -6.31 -10.51 8.08
C LEU A 91 -5.03 -11.24 7.66
N SER A 92 -4.18 -10.57 6.90
CA SER A 92 -2.85 -11.07 6.55
C SER A 92 -1.80 -10.23 7.26
N PHE A 93 -0.97 -10.88 8.06
CA PHE A 93 0.14 -10.26 8.78
C PHE A 93 1.40 -10.38 7.94
N TRP A 94 2.17 -9.30 7.88
CA TRP A 94 3.40 -9.25 7.11
C TRP A 94 4.52 -8.68 7.98
N ASP A 95 5.65 -9.36 8.05
CA ASP A 95 6.89 -8.74 8.52
C ASP A 95 7.53 -7.98 7.35
N ARG A 96 7.82 -6.70 7.56
CA ARG A 96 8.44 -5.81 6.57
C ARG A 96 9.72 -6.46 6.03
N LYS A 97 10.62 -6.91 6.88
CA LYS A 97 11.96 -7.32 6.47
C LYS A 97 11.93 -8.59 5.63
N THR A 98 11.10 -9.56 6.03
CA THR A 98 11.03 -10.86 5.35
C THR A 98 9.98 -10.90 4.24
N LEU A 99 8.99 -10.01 4.25
CA LEU A 99 7.84 -10.01 3.34
C LEU A 99 7.16 -11.38 3.29
N ARG A 100 7.02 -11.97 4.47
CA ARG A 100 6.43 -13.29 4.74
C ARG A 100 5.61 -13.19 6.01
#